data_AF-A0A5D0S586-F1
#
_entry.id   AF-A0A5D0S586-F1
#
_cell.length_a   1.000
_cell.length_b   1.000
_cell.length_c   1.000
_cell.angle_alpha   90.00
_cell.angle_beta   90.00
_cell.angle_gamma   90.00
#
_symmetry.space_group_name_H-M   'P 1'
#
loop_
_entity.id
_entity.type
_entity.pdbx_description
1 polymer ?
#
loop_
_entity_poly.entity_id
_entity_poly.type
_entity_poly.pdbx_seq_one_letter_code
_entity_poly.pdbx_strand_id
1 'polypeptide(L)'
;MKIQDCLKKEALDTYIKRKNFLSQEVELLKNHMELLHDLNEIQEKPLWRAVYESASTRAVKLLRNSGYTFSKLRSFIKQKTLREYRIFVYPIIDKLGKREEELKKDVEALKHFRDRIVVHLDPRFVFNEKRLNENFVEVTLLDKVNDFLQHMAFTLFIKDIKI
;
A
#
# COMPACT_ATOMS: atom_id res chain seq x y z
N MET A 1 4.50 -5.10 23.78
CA MET A 1 3.09 -4.64 23.78
C MET A 1 2.73 -4.24 22.36
N LYS A 2 1.57 -4.64 21.84
CA LYS A 2 1.15 -4.34 20.46
C LYS A 2 0.34 -3.04 20.40
N ILE A 3 0.23 -2.44 19.20
CA ILE A 3 -0.61 -1.23 19.00
C ILE A 3 -2.03 -1.43 19.52
N GLN A 4 -2.61 -2.62 19.29
CA GLN A 4 -3.98 -2.92 19.71
C GLN A 4 -4.18 -2.79 21.23
N ASP A 5 -3.15 -3.11 22.02
CA ASP A 5 -3.20 -3.04 23.48
C ASP A 5 -3.18 -1.58 23.97
N CYS A 6 -2.75 -0.64 23.11
CA CYS A 6 -2.74 0.80 23.38
C CYS A 6 -4.07 1.50 23.07
N LEU A 7 -5.03 0.81 22.46
CA LEU A 7 -6.28 1.41 21.97
C LEU A 7 -7.38 1.37 23.03
N LYS A 8 -8.32 2.32 22.92
CA LYS A 8 -9.57 2.28 23.68
C LYS A 8 -10.36 1.01 23.33
N LYS A 9 -11.03 0.41 24.32
CA LYS A 9 -11.73 -0.88 24.17
C LYS A 9 -12.77 -0.86 23.04
N GLU A 10 -13.53 0.24 22.91
CA GLU A 10 -14.56 0.39 21.87
C GLU A 10 -13.98 0.46 20.44
N ALA A 11 -12.67 0.66 20.29
CA ALA A 11 -12.00 0.73 18.99
C ALA A 11 -11.43 -0.62 18.52
N LEU A 12 -11.37 -1.63 19.39
CA LEU A 12 -10.67 -2.88 19.12
C LEU A 12 -11.28 -3.69 17.98
N ASP A 13 -12.61 -3.87 17.96
CA ASP A 13 -13.29 -4.62 16.89
C ASP A 13 -13.04 -3.97 15.51
N THR A 14 -13.17 -2.64 15.43
CA THR A 14 -12.90 -1.90 14.19
C THR A 14 -11.43 -2.01 13.78
N TYR A 15 -10.49 -1.97 14.74
CA TYR A 15 -9.08 -2.17 14.46
C TYR A 15 -8.81 -3.57 13.90
N ILE A 16 -9.36 -4.63 14.51
CA ILE A 16 -9.16 -6.02 14.09
C ILE A 16 -9.70 -6.23 12.68
N LYS A 17 -10.92 -5.76 12.37
CA LYS A 17 -11.50 -5.83 11.02
C LYS A 17 -10.59 -5.17 9.98
N ARG A 18 -10.08 -3.97 10.27
CA ARG A 18 -9.16 -3.24 9.39
C ARG A 18 -7.83 -3.96 9.22
N LYS A 19 -7.26 -4.48 10.32
CA LYS A 19 -6.03 -5.27 10.32
C LYS A 19 -6.17 -6.49 9.43
N ASN A 20 -7.22 -7.29 9.62
CA ASN A 20 -7.43 -8.51 8.83
C ASN A 20 -7.54 -8.21 7.33
N PHE A 21 -8.36 -7.22 6.97
CA PHE A 21 -8.51 -6.80 5.57
C PHE A 21 -7.18 -6.31 4.96
N LEU A 22 -6.48 -5.40 5.65
CA LEU A 22 -5.23 -4.84 5.13
C LEU A 22 -4.11 -5.89 5.08
N SER A 23 -4.03 -6.81 6.04
CA SER A 23 -3.08 -7.92 6.02
C SER A 23 -3.31 -8.83 4.81
N GLN A 24 -4.57 -9.20 4.52
CA GLN A 24 -4.89 -10.00 3.34
C GLN A 24 -4.51 -9.30 2.04
N GLU A 25 -4.82 -8.02 1.91
CA GLU A 25 -4.49 -7.25 0.70
C GLU A 25 -2.97 -7.06 0.51
N VAL A 26 -2.20 -6.92 1.59
CA VAL A 26 -0.74 -6.86 1.53
C VAL A 26 -0.15 -8.21 1.12
N GLU A 27 -0.67 -9.33 1.66
CA GLU A 27 -0.21 -10.66 1.26
C GLU A 27 -0.51 -10.94 -0.21
N LEU A 28 -1.71 -10.58 -0.69
CA LEU A 28 -2.07 -10.71 -2.10
C LEU A 28 -1.16 -9.86 -3.00
N LEU A 29 -0.80 -8.64 -2.58
CA LEU A 29 0.14 -7.82 -3.33
C LEU A 29 1.52 -8.48 -3.39
N LYS A 30 2.02 -8.98 -2.25
CA LYS A 30 3.29 -9.71 -2.19
C LYS A 30 3.31 -10.90 -3.15
N ASN A 31 2.27 -11.74 -3.13
CA ASN A 31 2.16 -12.89 -4.03
C ASN A 31 2.10 -12.47 -5.51
N HIS A 32 1.44 -11.35 -5.83
CA HIS A 32 1.47 -10.81 -7.18
C HIS A 32 2.87 -10.34 -7.58
N MET A 33 3.64 -9.74 -6.67
CA MET A 33 5.01 -9.32 -6.95
C MET A 33 5.93 -10.50 -7.20
N GLU A 34 5.83 -11.55 -6.37
CA GLU A 34 6.57 -12.81 -6.57
C GLU A 34 6.27 -13.40 -7.96
N LEU A 35 4.98 -13.55 -8.30
CA LEU A 35 4.56 -14.03 -9.62
C LEU A 35 5.03 -13.12 -10.76
N LEU A 36 5.01 -11.80 -10.58
CA LEU A 36 5.47 -10.84 -11.59
C LEU A 36 6.95 -11.02 -11.91
N HIS A 37 7.77 -11.28 -10.89
CA HIS A 37 9.20 -11.56 -11.04
C HIS A 37 9.42 -12.89 -11.76
N ASP A 38 8.73 -13.96 -11.35
CA ASP A 38 8.80 -15.28 -12.01
C ASP A 38 8.43 -15.21 -13.50
N LEU A 39 7.35 -14.48 -13.83
CA LEU A 39 6.87 -14.32 -15.20
C LEU A 39 7.82 -13.49 -16.08
N ASN A 40 8.57 -12.57 -15.47
CA ASN A 40 9.57 -11.78 -16.17
C ASN A 40 10.75 -12.66 -16.61
N GLU A 41 11.14 -13.63 -15.78
CA GLU A 41 12.21 -14.59 -16.08
C GLU A 41 11.86 -15.49 -17.27
N ILE A 42 10.60 -15.94 -17.36
CA ILE A 42 10.13 -16.83 -18.43
C ILE A 42 9.57 -16.09 -19.67
N GLN A 43 9.64 -14.75 -19.69
CA GLN A 43 9.19 -13.88 -20.80
C GLN A 43 7.70 -14.03 -21.22
N GLU A 44 6.81 -14.42 -20.30
CA GLU A 44 5.39 -14.61 -20.60
C GLU A 44 4.62 -13.27 -20.63
N LYS A 45 4.76 -12.53 -21.73
CA LYS A 45 4.33 -11.12 -21.84
C LYS A 45 2.85 -10.85 -21.50
N PRO A 46 1.85 -11.62 -21.98
CA PRO A 46 0.45 -11.31 -21.69
C PRO A 46 0.08 -11.53 -20.22
N LEU A 47 0.54 -12.63 -19.61
CA LEU A 47 0.26 -12.95 -18.22
C LEU A 47 1.00 -11.99 -17.29
N TRP A 48 2.28 -11.72 -17.58
CA TRP A 48 3.07 -10.70 -16.89
C TRP A 48 2.33 -9.37 -16.85
N ARG A 49 1.76 -8.98 -17.99
CA ARG A 49 1.04 -7.72 -18.13
C ARG A 49 -0.20 -7.65 -17.25
N ALA A 50 -1.00 -8.70 -17.23
CA ALA A 50 -2.20 -8.78 -16.40
C ALA A 50 -1.84 -8.73 -14.90
N VAL A 51 -0.78 -9.42 -14.48
CA VAL A 51 -0.29 -9.39 -13.10
C VAL A 51 0.21 -8.00 -12.73
N TYR A 52 0.98 -7.35 -13.60
CA TYR A 52 1.48 -5.99 -13.39
C TYR A 52 0.35 -4.96 -13.19
N GLU A 53 -0.68 -5.00 -14.03
CA GLU A 53 -1.85 -4.11 -13.94
C GLU A 53 -2.66 -4.36 -12.65
N SER A 54 -2.84 -5.62 -12.27
CA SER A 54 -3.51 -6.04 -11.05
C SER A 54 -2.75 -5.61 -9.79
N ALA A 55 -1.42 -5.84 -9.76
CA ALA A 55 -0.54 -5.46 -8.66
C ALA A 55 -0.49 -3.93 -8.47
N SER A 56 -0.33 -3.18 -9.56
CA SER A 56 -0.37 -1.71 -9.55
C SER A 56 -1.69 -1.19 -8.97
N THR A 57 -2.82 -1.79 -9.37
CA THR A 57 -4.14 -1.41 -8.86
C THR A 57 -4.29 -1.66 -7.38
N ARG A 58 -3.79 -2.81 -6.88
CA ARG A 58 -3.84 -3.16 -5.47
C ARG A 58 -2.93 -2.26 -4.61
N ALA A 59 -1.72 -1.96 -5.08
CA ALA A 59 -0.80 -1.04 -4.42
C ALA A 59 -1.42 0.35 -4.23
N VAL A 60 -2.01 0.93 -5.28
CA VAL A 60 -2.70 2.22 -5.21
C VAL A 60 -3.91 2.17 -4.26
N LYS A 61 -4.67 1.07 -4.27
CA LYS A 61 -5.83 0.85 -3.39
C LYS A 61 -5.46 0.97 -1.91
N LEU A 62 -4.30 0.44 -1.51
CA LEU A 62 -3.86 0.41 -0.12
C LEU A 62 -3.40 1.78 0.41
N LEU A 63 -3.05 2.72 -0.48
CA LEU A 63 -2.48 4.03 -0.12
C LEU A 63 -3.45 5.20 -0.36
N ARG A 64 -4.08 5.27 -1.54
CA ARG A 64 -4.75 6.51 -2.02
C ARG A 64 -6.26 6.39 -2.26
N ASN A 65 -6.86 5.21 -2.13
CA ASN A 65 -8.26 5.02 -2.51
C ASN A 65 -9.26 5.40 -1.40
N SER A 66 -10.54 5.58 -1.76
CA SER A 66 -11.59 6.10 -0.86
C SER A 66 -12.05 5.13 0.24
N GLY A 67 -11.57 3.89 0.25
CA GLY A 67 -11.93 2.84 1.21
C GLY A 67 -10.97 2.72 2.41
N TYR A 68 -10.64 1.48 2.80
CA TYR A 68 -9.66 1.15 3.83
C TYR A 68 -8.23 1.34 3.30
N THR A 69 -7.58 2.42 3.71
CA THR A 69 -6.16 2.67 3.42
C THR A 69 -5.33 2.66 4.69
N PHE A 70 -4.04 2.42 4.54
CA PHE A 70 -3.08 2.54 5.62
C PHE A 70 -3.03 3.94 6.22
N SER A 71 -3.17 4.99 5.40
CA SER A 71 -3.26 6.37 5.89
C SER A 71 -4.46 6.56 6.82
N LYS A 72 -5.65 6.05 6.46
CA LYS A 72 -6.84 6.11 7.32
C LYS A 72 -6.73 5.25 8.57
N LEU A 73 -6.07 4.09 8.48
CA LEU A 73 -5.78 3.26 9.65
C LEU A 73 -4.89 4.00 10.65
N ARG A 74 -3.82 4.65 10.18
CA ARG A 74 -2.93 5.46 11.04
C ARG A 74 -3.67 6.59 11.73
N SER A 75 -4.51 7.32 11.02
CA SER A 75 -5.36 8.37 11.61
C SER A 75 -6.32 7.82 12.65
N PHE A 76 -6.92 6.65 12.37
CA PHE A 76 -7.77 5.95 13.33
C PHE A 76 -7.01 5.54 14.60
N ILE A 77 -5.82 4.96 14.45
CA ILE A 77 -4.95 4.58 15.59
C ILE A 77 -4.67 5.82 16.45
N LYS A 78 -4.23 6.94 15.84
CA LYS A 78 -3.98 8.18 16.58
C LYS A 78 -5.20 8.65 17.39
N GLN A 79 -6.38 8.67 16.77
CA GLN A 79 -7.62 9.11 17.42
C GLN A 79 -8.07 8.19 18.56
N LYS A 80 -7.77 6.89 18.46
CA LYS A 80 -8.25 5.86 19.39
C LYS A 80 -7.20 5.35 20.38
N THR A 81 -5.98 5.87 20.33
CA THR A 81 -4.93 5.55 21.31
C THR A 81 -5.24 6.20 22.66
N LEU A 82 -5.10 5.43 23.74
CA LEU A 82 -5.21 5.91 25.12
C LEU A 82 -4.13 6.96 25.41
N ARG A 83 -4.42 7.90 26.31
CA ARG A 83 -3.60 9.12 26.47
C ARG A 83 -2.16 8.78 26.91
N GLU A 84 -2.05 7.85 27.85
CA GLU A 84 -0.81 7.32 28.42
C GLU A 84 0.12 6.69 27.40
N TYR A 85 -0.41 6.12 26.30
CA TYR A 85 0.40 5.44 25.28
C TYR A 85 0.76 6.33 24.09
N ARG A 86 0.27 7.57 24.03
CA ARG A 86 0.51 8.46 22.88
C ARG A 86 1.98 8.72 22.63
N ILE A 87 2.77 8.89 23.70
CA ILE A 87 4.21 9.16 23.60
C ILE A 87 4.98 8.02 22.90
N PHE A 88 4.49 6.78 22.98
CA PHE A 88 5.10 5.62 22.33
C PHE A 88 4.54 5.36 20.93
N VAL A 89 3.22 5.52 20.76
CA VAL A 89 2.53 5.19 19.51
C VAL A 89 2.71 6.28 18.45
N TYR A 90 2.57 7.56 18.82
CA TYR A 90 2.54 8.66 17.84
C TYR A 90 3.85 8.75 17.03
N PRO A 91 5.05 8.64 17.64
CA PRO A 91 6.30 8.66 16.86
C PRO A 91 6.38 7.56 15.80
N ILE A 92 5.85 6.38 16.08
CA ILE A 92 5.79 5.26 15.11
C ILE A 92 4.90 5.66 13.94
N ILE A 93 3.70 6.18 14.22
CA ILE A 93 2.75 6.60 13.19
C ILE A 93 3.31 7.76 12.36
N ASP A 94 3.96 8.73 12.99
CA ASP A 94 4.57 9.89 12.32
C ASP A 94 5.74 9.48 11.43
N LYS A 95 6.59 8.55 11.89
CA LYS A 95 7.68 8.01 11.08
C LYS A 95 7.16 7.29 9.83
N LEU A 96 6.09 6.50 9.97
CA LEU A 96 5.44 5.86 8.82
C LEU A 96 4.82 6.90 7.87
N GLY A 97 4.25 7.99 8.40
CA GLY A 97 3.73 9.10 7.61
C GLY A 97 4.80 9.79 6.78
N LYS A 98 5.97 10.07 7.37
CA LYS A 98 7.11 10.67 6.65
C LYS A 98 7.61 9.76 5.51
N ARG A 99 7.76 8.46 5.78
CA ARG A 99 8.14 7.48 4.74
C ARG A 99 7.12 7.37 3.60
N GLU A 100 5.82 7.53 3.88
CA GLU A 100 4.82 7.57 2.81
C GLU A 100 4.96 8.82 1.94
N GLU A 101 5.29 9.97 2.55
CA GLU A 101 5.50 11.22 1.82
C GLU A 101 6.74 11.14 0.93
N GLU A 102 7.79 10.45 1.36
CA GLU A 102 8.98 10.14 0.53
C GLU A 102 8.59 9.36 -0.74
N LEU A 103 7.61 8.47 -0.65
CA LEU A 103 7.09 7.68 -1.77
C LEU A 103 5.99 8.37 -2.58
N LYS A 104 5.65 9.62 -2.28
CA LYS A 104 4.49 10.29 -2.88
C LYS A 104 4.55 10.36 -4.41
N LYS A 105 5.72 10.65 -4.97
CA LYS A 105 5.91 10.71 -6.42
C LYS A 105 5.70 9.34 -7.07
N ASP A 106 6.27 8.31 -6.47
CA ASP A 106 6.15 6.91 -6.92
C ASP A 106 4.68 6.47 -6.92
N VAL A 107 3.98 6.73 -5.82
CA VAL A 107 2.55 6.41 -5.67
C VAL A 107 1.68 7.17 -6.67
N GLU A 108 1.99 8.44 -6.96
CA GLU A 108 1.24 9.20 -7.96
C GLU A 108 1.49 8.68 -9.38
N ALA A 109 2.71 8.24 -9.70
CA ALA A 109 3.01 7.60 -10.97
C ALA A 109 2.20 6.29 -11.15
N LEU A 110 2.16 5.42 -10.12
CA LEU A 110 1.33 4.21 -10.15
C LEU A 110 -0.15 4.53 -10.28
N LYS A 111 -0.63 5.57 -9.59
CA LYS A 111 -2.02 6.02 -9.70
C LYS A 111 -2.34 6.52 -11.10
N HIS A 112 -1.47 7.33 -11.71
CA HIS A 112 -1.66 7.77 -13.08
C HIS A 112 -1.70 6.60 -14.07
N PHE A 113 -0.79 5.64 -13.92
CA PHE A 113 -0.82 4.41 -14.71
C PHE A 113 -2.15 3.67 -14.54
N ARG A 114 -2.54 3.40 -13.29
CA ARG A 114 -3.79 2.71 -12.96
C ARG A 114 -5.01 3.42 -13.52
N ASP A 115 -5.13 4.73 -13.30
CA ASP A 115 -6.30 5.49 -13.72
C ASP A 115 -6.35 5.60 -15.25
N ARG A 116 -5.26 6.00 -15.90
CA ARG A 116 -5.24 6.30 -17.34
C ARG A 116 -5.19 5.05 -18.21
N ILE A 117 -4.42 4.04 -17.82
CA ILE A 117 -4.12 2.89 -18.67
C ILE A 117 -4.94 1.67 -18.28
N VAL A 118 -5.24 1.46 -17.00
CA VAL A 118 -5.92 0.23 -16.56
C VAL A 118 -7.42 0.45 -16.40
N VAL A 119 -7.83 1.49 -15.66
CA VAL A 119 -9.23 1.68 -15.26
C VAL A 119 -10.03 2.43 -16.32
N HIS A 120 -9.53 3.57 -16.79
CA HIS A 120 -10.27 4.41 -17.72
C HIS A 120 -9.97 4.13 -19.18
N LEU A 121 -8.87 3.41 -19.46
CA LEU A 121 -8.37 3.18 -20.81
C LEU A 121 -8.40 4.47 -21.65
N ASP A 122 -7.89 5.57 -21.07
CA ASP A 122 -8.01 6.90 -21.64
C ASP A 122 -7.32 6.93 -23.01
N PRO A 123 -8.06 7.17 -24.12
CA PRO A 123 -7.54 7.03 -25.47
C PRO A 123 -6.40 8.01 -25.76
N ARG A 124 -6.31 9.12 -25.01
CA ARG A 124 -5.22 10.11 -25.14
C ARG A 124 -3.87 9.56 -24.66
N PHE A 125 -3.90 8.51 -23.86
CA PHE A 125 -2.74 7.87 -23.28
C PHE A 125 -2.53 6.48 -23.90
N VAL A 126 -3.54 5.61 -23.88
CA VAL A 126 -3.41 4.20 -24.29
C VAL A 126 -2.96 4.03 -25.74
N PHE A 127 -3.46 4.87 -26.67
CA PHE A 127 -3.15 4.75 -28.09
C PHE A 127 -2.08 5.73 -28.58
N ASN A 128 -1.48 6.50 -27.66
CA ASN A 128 -0.51 7.52 -28.02
C ASN A 128 0.91 7.02 -27.80
N GLU A 129 1.55 6.54 -28.87
CA GLU A 129 2.93 6.02 -28.84
C GLU A 129 3.94 7.02 -28.28
N LYS A 130 3.74 8.33 -28.52
CA LYS A 130 4.63 9.38 -28.00
C LYS A 130 4.61 9.47 -26.47
N ARG A 131 3.61 8.87 -25.81
CA ARG A 131 3.41 8.88 -24.36
C ARG A 131 3.64 7.51 -23.73
N LEU A 132 4.15 6.52 -24.46
CA LEU A 132 4.42 5.18 -23.93
C LEU A 132 5.26 5.21 -22.65
N ASN A 133 6.27 6.08 -22.58
CA ASN A 133 7.12 6.24 -21.39
C ASN A 133 6.40 6.91 -20.22
N GLU A 134 5.35 7.70 -20.46
CA GLU A 134 4.48 8.28 -19.43
C GLU A 134 3.42 7.29 -18.93
N ASN A 135 3.17 6.24 -19.72
CA ASN A 135 2.14 5.25 -19.49
C ASN A 135 2.65 4.04 -18.70
N PHE A 136 3.97 3.89 -18.50
CA PHE A 136 4.53 2.78 -17.76
C PHE A 136 5.34 3.24 -16.56
N VAL A 137 5.25 2.44 -15.52
CA VAL A 137 6.03 2.61 -14.30
C VAL A 137 6.97 1.41 -14.22
N GLU A 138 8.21 1.64 -13.84
CA GLU A 138 9.16 0.55 -13.67
C GLU A 138 8.68 -0.39 -12.55
N VAL A 139 8.88 -1.70 -12.73
CA VAL A 139 8.54 -2.71 -11.70
C VAL A 139 9.25 -2.42 -10.38
N THR A 140 10.47 -1.90 -10.44
CA THR A 140 11.28 -1.48 -9.27
C THR A 140 10.56 -0.47 -8.38
N LEU A 141 9.68 0.36 -8.94
CA LEU A 141 8.87 1.30 -8.18
C LEU A 141 7.74 0.56 -7.45
N LEU A 142 7.10 -0.40 -8.12
CA LEU A 142 6.09 -1.24 -7.50
C LEU A 142 6.69 -2.09 -6.36
N ASP A 143 7.93 -2.57 -6.51
CA ASP A 143 8.69 -3.23 -5.43
C ASP A 143 8.87 -2.31 -4.22
N LYS A 144 9.34 -1.06 -4.43
CA LYS A 144 9.48 -0.07 -3.34
C LYS A 144 8.18 0.16 -2.58
N VAL A 145 7.07 0.23 -3.30
CA VAL A 145 5.75 0.43 -2.70
C VAL A 145 5.29 -0.83 -1.95
N ASN A 146 5.51 -2.02 -2.51
CA ASN A 146 5.23 -3.28 -1.85
C ASN A 146 6.03 -3.43 -0.55
N ASP A 147 7.35 -3.19 -0.58
CA ASP A 147 8.23 -3.23 0.59
C ASP A 147 7.77 -2.27 1.69
N PHE A 148 7.37 -1.06 1.30
CA PHE A 148 6.84 -0.08 2.24
C PHE A 148 5.53 -0.55 2.90
N LEU A 149 4.61 -1.12 2.11
CA LEU A 149 3.34 -1.65 2.60
C LEU A 149 3.54 -2.84 3.55
N GLN A 150 4.43 -3.76 3.20
CA GLN A 150 4.83 -4.87 4.06
C GLN A 150 5.45 -4.40 5.37
N HIS A 151 6.41 -3.46 5.30
CA HIS A 151 7.00 -2.87 6.50
C HIS A 151 5.94 -2.16 7.36
N MET A 152 4.97 -1.48 6.75
CA MET A 152 3.89 -0.83 7.48
C MET A 152 2.99 -1.84 8.16
N ALA A 153 2.57 -2.89 7.47
CA ALA A 153 1.78 -3.97 8.04
C ALA A 153 2.50 -4.63 9.23
N PHE A 154 3.79 -4.97 9.06
CA PHE A 154 4.61 -5.51 10.14
C PHE A 154 4.66 -4.57 11.35
N THR A 155 4.96 -3.28 11.11
CA THR A 155 5.07 -2.27 12.18
C THR A 155 3.75 -2.07 12.92
N LEU A 156 2.63 -2.04 12.20
CA LEU A 156 1.34 -1.73 12.81
C LEU A 156 0.64 -2.93 13.44
N PHE A 157 0.92 -4.15 12.98
CA PHE A 157 0.14 -5.34 13.32
C PHE A 157 0.90 -6.40 14.12
N ILE A 158 2.22 -6.44 14.00
CA ILE A 158 3.08 -7.51 14.53
C ILE A 158 4.06 -6.96 15.55
N LYS A 159 4.78 -5.88 15.19
CA LYS A 159 5.90 -5.35 15.96
C LYS A 159 5.48 -4.94 17.37
N ASP A 160 6.28 -5.35 18.35
CA ASP A 160 6.16 -4.88 19.72
C ASP A 160 6.65 -3.43 19.87
N ILE A 161 5.87 -2.66 20.61
CA ILE A 161 6.20 -1.34 21.13
C ILE A 161 7.01 -1.55 22.41
N LYS A 162 8.20 -0.94 22.43
CA LYS A 162 8.99 -0.79 23.64
C LYS A 162 8.47 0.45 24.39
N ILE A 163 8.14 0.25 25.64
CA ILE A 163 7.62 1.25 26.59
C ILE A 163 8.71 1.50 27.61
#